data_AF-A0A3B0YHY4-F1
#
_entry.id   AF-A0A3B0YHY4-F1
#
_cell.length_a   1.000
_cell.length_b   1.000
_cell.length_c   1.000
_cell.angle_alpha   90.00
_cell.angle_beta   90.00
_cell.angle_gamma   90.00
#
_symmetry.space_group_name_H-M   'P 1'
#
loop_
_entity.id
_entity.type
_entity.pdbx_description
1 polymer ?
#
loop_
_entity_poly.entity_id
_entity_poly.type
_entity_poly.pdbx_seq_one_letter_code
_entity_poly.pdbx_strand_id
1 'polypeptide(L)'
;MRQANQLEKWLEVLLTEYQDYILDINQDIAQLWGRLRASHPENALDKQIAATALIYELTVVTRNHKDFVKTGVRVLNPFTE
;
A
#
# COMPACT_ATOMS: atom_id res chain seq x y z
N MET A 1 18.46 -20.46 -8.90
CA MET A 1 17.21 -20.32 -9.68
C MET A 1 15.99 -21.02 -9.07
N ARG A 2 16.10 -22.20 -8.44
CA ARG A 2 14.92 -22.90 -7.87
C ARG A 2 14.05 -22.04 -6.94
N GLN A 3 14.66 -21.30 -6.01
CA GLN A 3 13.93 -20.41 -5.10
C GLN A 3 13.26 -19.25 -5.84
N ALA A 4 13.94 -18.63 -6.80
CA ALA A 4 13.36 -17.56 -7.62
C ALA A 4 12.11 -18.06 -8.38
N ASN A 5 12.20 -19.23 -9.02
CA ASN A 5 11.07 -19.81 -9.75
C ASN A 5 9.90 -20.19 -8.82
N GLN A 6 10.18 -20.53 -7.56
CA GLN A 6 9.12 -20.79 -6.58
C GLN A 6 8.41 -19.50 -6.16
N LEU A 7 9.17 -18.42 -5.93
CA LEU A 7 8.61 -17.10 -5.62
C LEU A 7 7.80 -16.53 -6.78
N GLU A 8 8.27 -16.72 -8.01
CA GLU A 8 7.59 -16.26 -9.22
C GLU A 8 6.23 -16.96 -9.40
N LYS A 9 6.19 -18.30 -9.28
CA LYS A 9 4.93 -19.06 -9.31
C LYS A 9 3.97 -18.65 -8.19
N TRP A 10 4.49 -18.42 -6.99
CA TRP A 10 3.66 -17.96 -5.88
C TRP A 10 3.05 -16.58 -6.16
N LEU A 11 3.85 -15.66 -6.72
CA LEU A 11 3.38 -14.33 -7.10
C LEU A 11 2.30 -14.40 -8.20
N GLU A 12 2.48 -15.25 -9.23
CA GLU A 12 1.49 -15.43 -10.30
C GLU A 12 0.13 -15.89 -9.75
N VAL A 13 0.14 -16.87 -8.82
CA VAL A 13 -1.09 -17.35 -8.18
C VAL A 13 -1.75 -16.22 -7.39
N LEU A 14 -0.97 -15.46 -6.61
CA LEU A 14 -1.48 -14.35 -5.81
C LEU A 14 -2.08 -13.23 -6.69
N LEU A 15 -1.41 -12.86 -7.78
CA LEU A 15 -1.93 -11.85 -8.72
C LEU A 15 -3.22 -12.31 -9.39
N THR A 16 -3.32 -13.62 -9.72
CA THR A 16 -4.53 -14.19 -10.32
C THR A 16 -5.69 -14.22 -9.32
N GLU A 17 -5.44 -14.65 -8.08
CA GLU A 17 -6.47 -14.76 -7.03
C GLU A 17 -7.07 -13.39 -6.66
N TYR A 18 -6.25 -12.34 -6.68
CA TYR A 18 -6.65 -10.99 -6.28
C TYR A 18 -6.88 -10.03 -7.45
N GLN A 19 -6.93 -10.51 -8.70
CA GLN A 19 -6.96 -9.64 -9.90
C GLN A 19 -8.03 -8.54 -9.84
N ASP A 20 -9.23 -8.85 -9.31
CA ASP A 20 -10.36 -7.91 -9.23
C ASP A 20 -10.24 -6.92 -8.05
N TYR A 21 -9.25 -7.13 -7.18
CA TYR A 21 -8.98 -6.34 -5.97
C TYR A 21 -7.64 -5.59 -6.04
N ILE A 22 -6.92 -5.66 -7.17
CA ILE A 22 -5.71 -4.86 -7.40
C ILE A 22 -6.14 -3.46 -7.83
N LEU A 23 -5.82 -2.47 -6.99
CA LEU A 23 -6.19 -1.07 -7.23
C LEU A 23 -5.11 -0.38 -8.06
N ASP A 24 -5.48 0.05 -9.27
CA ASP A 24 -4.63 0.87 -10.11
C ASP A 24 -4.40 2.26 -9.52
N ILE A 25 -3.21 2.81 -9.79
CA ILE A 25 -2.86 4.17 -9.41
C ILE A 25 -3.39 5.12 -10.49
N ASN A 26 -4.46 5.83 -10.16
CA ASN A 26 -5.04 6.87 -11.00
C ASN A 26 -4.47 8.27 -10.67
N GLN A 27 -4.95 9.28 -11.39
CA GLN A 27 -4.52 10.66 -11.23
C GLN A 27 -4.78 11.24 -9.83
N ASP A 28 -5.93 10.93 -9.22
CA ASP A 28 -6.29 11.45 -7.90
C ASP A 28 -5.37 10.89 -6.81
N ILE A 29 -5.06 9.59 -6.89
CA ILE A 29 -4.07 8.93 -6.03
C ILE A 29 -2.69 9.58 -6.20
N ALA A 30 -2.25 9.80 -7.44
CA ALA A 30 -0.96 10.43 -7.71
C ALA A 30 -0.86 11.86 -7.14
N GLN A 31 -1.94 12.66 -7.25
CA GLN A 31 -1.99 14.01 -6.70
C GLN A 31 -1.96 14.03 -5.17
N LEU A 32 -2.72 13.14 -4.52
CA LEU A 32 -2.70 13.01 -3.06
C LEU A 32 -1.34 12.50 -2.57
N TRP A 33 -0.76 11.52 -3.26
CA TRP A 33 0.58 11.02 -2.98
C TRP A 33 1.64 12.13 -3.01
N GLY A 34 1.61 12.99 -4.03
CA GLY A 34 2.47 14.17 -4.12
C GLY A 34 2.31 15.11 -2.92
N ARG A 35 1.06 15.39 -2.50
CA ARG A 35 0.77 16.24 -1.34
C ARG A 35 1.28 15.63 -0.04
N LEU A 36 1.09 14.33 0.19
CA LEU A 36 1.60 13.64 1.38
C LEU A 36 3.13 13.69 1.46
N ARG A 37 3.81 13.70 0.31
CA ARG A 37 5.28 13.77 0.23
C ARG A 37 5.86 15.17 0.30
N ALA A 38 5.09 16.21 -0.01
CA ALA A 38 5.60 17.58 -0.12
C ALA A 38 6.30 18.07 1.17
N SER A 39 5.70 17.80 2.33
CA SER A 39 6.28 18.19 3.63
C SER A 39 7.17 17.11 4.26
N HIS A 40 7.05 15.87 3.78
CA HIS A 40 7.62 14.67 4.40
C HIS A 40 8.03 13.68 3.29
N PRO A 41 9.19 13.87 2.63
CA PRO A 41 9.53 13.18 1.39
C PRO A 41 9.92 11.69 1.56
N GLU A 42 10.24 11.26 2.79
CA GLU A 42 10.58 9.88 3.15
C GLU A 42 9.41 8.91 2.95
N ASN A 43 9.67 7.59 3.02
CA ASN A 43 8.65 6.54 2.96
C ASN A 43 7.70 6.69 1.75
N ALA A 44 8.28 6.91 0.56
CA ALA A 44 7.53 7.26 -0.64
C ALA A 44 6.46 6.22 -0.99
N LEU A 45 6.76 4.92 -0.89
CA LEU A 45 5.80 3.85 -1.21
C LEU A 45 4.70 3.72 -0.15
N ASP A 46 5.02 3.87 1.14
CA ASP A 46 3.99 3.87 2.19
C ASP A 46 3.01 5.03 2.00
N LYS A 47 3.50 6.21 1.62
CA LYS A 47 2.64 7.36 1.29
C LYS A 47 1.82 7.14 0.02
N GLN A 48 2.26 6.30 -0.92
CA GLN A 48 1.47 5.90 -2.08
C GLN A 48 0.33 4.97 -1.66
N ILE A 49 0.62 3.95 -0.83
CA ILE A 49 -0.38 3.04 -0.25
C ILE A 49 -1.40 3.83 0.58
N ALA A 50 -0.95 4.78 1.40
CA ALA A 50 -1.82 5.64 2.19
C ALA A 50 -2.72 6.51 1.29
N ALA A 51 -2.19 7.09 0.21
CA ALA A 51 -2.99 7.85 -0.74
C ALA A 51 -4.06 6.99 -1.40
N THR A 52 -3.73 5.77 -1.84
CA THR A 52 -4.70 4.82 -2.39
C THR A 52 -5.80 4.53 -1.38
N ALA A 53 -5.45 4.19 -0.15
CA ALA A 53 -6.42 3.87 0.89
C ALA A 53 -7.29 5.08 1.28
N LEU A 54 -6.76 6.31 1.27
CA LEU A 54 -7.54 7.52 1.52
C LEU A 54 -8.56 7.79 0.41
N ILE A 55 -8.17 7.60 -0.86
CA ILE A 55 -9.07 7.81 -2.03
C ILE A 55 -10.22 6.81 -2.03
N TYR A 56 -9.97 5.55 -1.66
CA TYR A 56 -10.98 4.49 -1.63
C TYR A 56 -11.63 4.29 -0.26
N GLU A 57 -11.35 5.15 0.71
CA GLU A 57 -11.83 5.03 2.09
C GLU A 57 -11.57 3.65 2.72
N LEU A 58 -10.35 3.13 2.57
CA LEU A 58 -9.91 1.84 3.09
C LEU A 58 -9.09 1.99 4.38
N THR A 59 -8.84 0.85 5.04
CA THR A 59 -7.94 0.74 6.20
C THR A 59 -6.67 0.01 5.76
N VAL A 60 -5.50 0.59 6.05
CA VAL A 60 -4.21 -0.06 5.79
C VAL A 60 -3.92 -1.07 6.90
N VAL A 61 -3.81 -2.35 6.53
CA VAL A 61 -3.43 -3.42 7.45
C VAL A 61 -1.91 -3.58 7.40
N THR A 62 -1.20 -3.24 8.48
CA THR A 62 0.27 -3.28 8.48
C THR A 62 0.86 -3.42 9.88
N ARG A 63 1.99 -4.13 9.98
CA ARG A 63 2.83 -4.11 11.18
C ARG A 63 3.54 -2.76 11.35
N ASN A 64 3.83 -2.07 10.25
CA ASN A 64 4.60 -0.82 10.21
C ASN A 64 3.72 0.42 10.42
N HIS A 65 2.82 0.39 11.41
CA HIS A 65 1.83 1.45 11.61
C HIS A 65 2.45 2.86 11.77
N LYS A 66 3.66 2.96 12.32
CA LYS A 66 4.34 4.23 12.63
C LYS A 66 4.54 5.11 11.39
N ASP A 67 4.82 4.51 10.24
CA ASP A 67 5.09 5.24 9.00
C ASP A 67 3.81 5.80 8.36
N PHE A 68 2.64 5.32 8.78
CA PHE A 68 1.34 5.76 8.29
C PHE A 68 0.68 6.82 9.19
N VAL A 69 1.12 6.99 10.45
CA VAL A 69 0.50 7.89 11.44
C VAL A 69 0.31 9.32 10.92
N LYS A 70 1.32 9.85 10.20
CA LYS A 70 1.28 11.24 9.70
C LYS A 70 0.46 11.41 8.41
N THR A 71 -0.02 10.33 7.81
CA THR A 71 -0.78 10.38 6.55
C THR A 71 -2.27 10.60 6.76
N GLY A 72 -2.77 10.33 7.97
CA GLY A 72 -4.20 10.43 8.30
C GLY A 72 -5.04 9.23 7.84
N VAL A 73 -4.45 8.22 7.20
CA VAL A 73 -5.16 6.99 6.83
C VAL A 73 -5.51 6.16 8.06
N ARG A 74 -6.62 5.40 8.01
CA ARG A 74 -6.93 4.41 9.04
C ARG A 74 -5.93 3.26 8.95
N VAL A 75 -5.44 2.81 10.10
CA VAL A 75 -4.45 1.73 10.18
C VAL A 75 -4.94 0.68 11.17
N LEU A 76 -4.76 -0.59 10.80
CA LEU A 76 -4.95 -1.76 11.66
C LEU A 76 -3.65 -2.55 11.73
N ASN A 77 -3.15 -2.81 12.93
CA ASN A 77 -1.97 -3.66 13.13
C ASN A 77 -2.36 -5.06 13.61
N PRO A 78 -2.37 -6.08 12.73
CA PRO A 78 -2.89 -7.40 13.04
C PRO A 78 -2.02 -8.22 14.01
N PHE A 79 -0.87 -7.68 14.43
CA PHE A 79 0.04 -8.32 15.37
C PHE A 79 -0.10 -7.78 16.81
N THR A 80 -0.86 -6.71 17.01
CA THR A 80 -1.02 -6.06 18.32
C THR A 80 -2.47 -5.78 18.70
N GLU A 81 -3.38 -5.82 17.73
CA GLU A 81 -4.83 -5.78 17.96
C GLU A 81 -5.40 -7.17 18.20
#